data_AF-A0A8C5WM94-F1
#
_entry.id   AF-A0A8C5WM94-F1
#
_cell.length_a   1.000
_cell.length_b   1.000
_cell.length_c   1.000
_cell.angle_alpha   90.00
_cell.angle_beta   90.00
_cell.angle_gamma   90.00
#
_symmetry.space_group_name_H-M   'P 1'
#
loop_
_entity.id
_entity.type
_entity.pdbx_description
1 polymer ?
#
loop_
_entity_poly.entity_id
_entity_poly.type
_entity_poly.pdbx_seq_one_letter_code
_entity_poly.pdbx_strand_id
1 'polypeptide(L)'
;MERVAAGCYYKVNNKYDGKRTPLPIRKVVHAALDKVGETLNYSLTSENCEHFVTELRYGESFSDQVDNAKMYAVGGTIGLALAAGLAVAFSSTRNRHQK
;
A
#
# COMPACT_ATOMS: atom_id res chain seq x y z
N MET A 1 -25.59 -6.26 -3.13
CA MET A 1 -24.51 -6.54 -2.17
C MET A 1 -24.59 -7.94 -1.61
N GLU A 2 -25.76 -8.47 -1.24
CA GLU A 2 -25.92 -9.83 -0.69
C GLU A 2 -25.18 -10.94 -1.48
N ARG A 3 -25.34 -10.96 -2.81
CA ARG A 3 -24.64 -11.93 -3.68
C ARG A 3 -23.12 -11.82 -3.63
N VAL A 4 -22.59 -10.60 -3.50
CA VAL A 4 -21.14 -10.33 -3.46
C VAL A 4 -20.58 -10.58 -2.06
N ALA A 5 -21.32 -10.18 -1.03
CA ALA A 5 -20.95 -10.35 0.36
C ALA A 5 -21.06 -11.81 0.81
N ALA A 6 -21.94 -12.61 0.20
CA ALA A 6 -22.08 -14.05 0.45
C ALA A 6 -22.22 -14.42 1.95
N GLY A 7 -22.98 -13.63 2.70
CA GLY A 7 -23.17 -13.81 4.14
C GLY A 7 -22.08 -13.21 5.03
N CYS A 8 -20.99 -12.69 4.46
CA CYS A 8 -19.97 -11.94 5.20
C CYS A 8 -20.47 -10.56 5.61
N TYR A 9 -20.00 -10.07 6.76
CA TYR A 9 -20.24 -8.69 7.19
C TYR A 9 -19.58 -7.68 6.25
N TYR A 10 -20.28 -6.60 5.95
CA TYR A 10 -19.75 -5.48 5.17
C TYR A 10 -20.15 -4.14 5.79
N LYS A 11 -19.38 -3.09 5.46
CA LYS A 11 -19.66 -1.71 5.87
C LYS A 11 -19.23 -0.75 4.78
N VAL A 12 -19.85 0.43 4.75
CA VAL A 12 -19.33 1.56 3.97
C VAL A 12 -18.04 2.03 4.64
N ASN A 13 -16.95 2.12 3.89
CA ASN A 13 -15.65 2.53 4.41
C ASN A 13 -14.93 3.45 3.42
N ASN A 14 -15.28 4.74 3.44
CA ASN A 14 -14.55 5.77 2.69
C ASN A 14 -13.27 6.14 3.44
N LYS A 15 -12.35 5.18 3.51
CA LYS A 15 -11.17 5.17 4.39
C LYS A 15 -10.30 6.44 4.32
N TYR A 16 -10.30 7.13 3.18
CA TYR A 16 -9.39 8.24 2.90
C TYR A 16 -10.04 9.61 2.76
N ASP A 17 -11.36 9.75 2.94
CA ASP A 17 -12.06 11.03 2.77
C ASP A 17 -11.52 12.14 3.70
N GLY A 18 -10.95 11.78 4.86
CA GLY A 18 -10.31 12.74 5.77
C GLY A 18 -8.93 13.23 5.32
N LYS A 19 -8.32 12.59 4.30
CA LYS A 19 -6.98 12.91 3.79
C LYS A 19 -6.95 13.25 2.30
N ARG A 20 -7.96 12.82 1.55
CA ARG A 20 -8.06 12.94 0.09
C ARG A 20 -9.47 13.38 -0.28
N THR A 21 -9.57 14.40 -1.13
CA THR A 21 -10.86 14.87 -1.63
C THR A 21 -11.42 13.87 -2.64
N PRO A 22 -12.62 13.32 -2.42
CA PRO A 22 -13.24 12.41 -3.39
C PRO A 22 -13.71 13.18 -4.63
N LEU A 23 -13.75 12.48 -5.76
CA LEU A 23 -14.34 12.98 -6.99
C LEU A 23 -15.87 13.16 -6.84
N PRO A 24 -16.51 14.01 -7.66
CA PRO A 24 -17.96 14.11 -7.70
C PRO A 24 -18.60 12.74 -7.93
N ILE A 25 -19.65 12.41 -7.14
CA ILE A 25 -20.29 11.09 -7.13
C ILE A 25 -20.65 10.60 -8.54
N ARG A 26 -21.16 11.48 -9.41
CA ARG A 26 -21.51 11.13 -10.79
C ARG A 26 -20.30 10.63 -11.58
N LYS A 27 -19.12 11.21 -11.40
CA LYS A 27 -17.89 10.76 -12.05
C LYS A 27 -17.45 9.39 -11.53
N VAL A 28 -17.51 9.17 -10.21
CA VAL A 28 -17.16 7.90 -9.58
C VAL A 28 -18.05 6.77 -10.11
N VAL A 29 -19.37 6.99 -10.14
CA VAL A 29 -20.33 5.98 -10.62
C VAL A 29 -20.13 5.70 -12.11
N HIS A 30 -19.94 6.73 -12.94
CA HIS A 30 -19.74 6.54 -14.37
C HIS A 30 -18.46 5.75 -14.65
N ALA A 31 -17.33 6.14 -14.04
CA ALA A 31 -16.07 5.41 -14.18
C ALA A 31 -16.19 3.95 -13.71
N ALA A 32 -16.92 3.69 -12.63
CA ALA A 32 -17.13 2.32 -12.15
C ALA A 32 -17.96 1.48 -13.14
N LEU A 33 -18.98 2.07 -13.76
CA LEU A 33 -19.80 1.41 -14.77
C LEU A 33 -19.02 1.14 -16.06
N ASP A 34 -18.16 2.07 -16.48
CA ASP A 34 -17.33 1.92 -17.67
C ASP A 34 -16.33 0.74 -17.55
N LYS A 35 -15.95 0.38 -16.31
CA LYS A 35 -15.08 -0.76 -16.02
C LYS A 35 -15.81 -2.11 -15.98
N VAL A 36 -17.14 -2.14 -16.04
CA VAL A 36 -17.91 -3.40 -16.00
C VAL A 36 -17.69 -4.20 -17.28
N GLY A 37 -17.25 -5.45 -17.12
CA GLY A 37 -16.97 -6.35 -18.25
C GLY A 37 -15.55 -6.20 -18.82
N GLU A 38 -14.76 -5.25 -18.34
CA GLU A 38 -13.35 -5.15 -18.66
C GLU A 38 -12.55 -6.20 -17.86
N THR A 39 -11.62 -6.88 -18.53
CA THR A 39 -10.63 -7.73 -17.86
C THR A 39 -9.41 -6.89 -17.55
N LEU A 40 -9.16 -6.66 -16.26
CA LEU A 40 -7.96 -5.98 -15.78
C LEU A 40 -6.92 -7.01 -15.34
N ASN A 41 -5.64 -6.69 -15.53
CA ASN A 41 -4.59 -7.45 -14.90
C ASN A 41 -4.70 -7.28 -13.39
N TYR A 42 -4.63 -8.40 -12.66
CA TYR A 42 -4.70 -8.39 -11.20
C TYR A 42 -3.33 -8.69 -10.62
N SER A 43 -2.82 -7.75 -9.83
CA SER A 43 -1.57 -7.91 -9.11
C SER A 43 -1.78 -7.52 -7.66
N LEU A 44 -1.41 -8.42 -6.74
CA LEU A 44 -1.52 -8.18 -5.29
C LEU A 44 -0.77 -6.91 -4.85
N THR A 45 0.29 -6.54 -5.56
CA THR A 45 1.23 -5.48 -5.19
C THR A 45 1.06 -4.18 -5.97
N SER A 46 0.26 -4.14 -7.03
CA SER A 46 0.12 -2.95 -7.88
C SER A 46 -1.28 -2.70 -8.44
N GLU A 47 -2.09 -3.74 -8.60
CA GLU A 47 -3.41 -3.69 -9.26
C GLU A 47 -4.43 -4.50 -8.44
N ASN A 48 -4.41 -4.27 -7.13
CA ASN A 48 -5.31 -4.94 -6.21
C ASN A 48 -6.66 -4.19 -6.11
N CYS A 49 -7.61 -4.79 -5.40
CA CYS A 49 -8.94 -4.21 -5.23
C CYS A 49 -8.93 -2.80 -4.59
N GLU A 50 -7.98 -2.50 -3.70
CA GLU A 50 -7.89 -1.19 -3.04
C GLU A 50 -7.39 -0.11 -4.01
N HIS A 51 -6.41 -0.43 -4.86
CA HIS A 51 -5.96 0.43 -5.95
C HIS A 51 -7.10 0.75 -6.92
N PHE A 52 -7.87 -0.27 -7.31
CA PHE A 52 -9.01 -0.08 -8.22
C PHE A 52 -10.04 0.91 -7.65
N VAL A 53 -10.46 0.72 -6.39
CA VAL A 53 -11.49 1.60 -5.80
C VAL A 53 -10.97 2.99 -5.43
N THR A 54 -9.67 3.15 -5.15
CA THR A 54 -9.07 4.47 -4.89
C THR A 54 -8.91 5.28 -6.17
N GLU A 55 -8.54 4.64 -7.28
CA GLU A 55 -8.53 5.28 -8.60
C GLU A 55 -9.92 5.81 -8.96
N LEU A 56 -10.96 4.99 -8.77
CA LEU A 56 -12.34 5.40 -9.04
C LEU A 56 -12.82 6.55 -8.15
N ARG A 57 -12.49 6.51 -6.84
CA ARG A 57 -13.02 7.48 -5.86
C ARG A 57 -12.24 8.79 -5.84
N TYR A 58 -10.92 8.75 -6.01
CA TYR A 58 -10.03 9.90 -5.80
C TYR A 58 -9.28 10.32 -7.07
N GLY A 59 -9.34 9.52 -8.14
CA GLY A 59 -8.60 9.78 -9.39
C GLY A 59 -7.12 9.39 -9.31
N GLU A 60 -6.70 8.71 -8.26
CA GLU A 60 -5.32 8.27 -8.03
C GLU A 60 -5.36 6.87 -7.38
N SER A 61 -4.62 5.92 -7.94
CA SER A 61 -4.56 4.54 -7.44
C SER A 61 -3.52 4.45 -6.32
N PHE A 62 -3.92 4.03 -5.13
CA PHE A 62 -3.04 3.77 -3.99
C PHE A 62 -3.60 2.70 -3.03
N SER A 63 -2.73 2.11 -2.20
CA SER A 63 -3.10 1.11 -1.20
C SER A 63 -2.13 1.11 -0.02
N ASP A 64 -2.67 1.19 1.20
CA ASP A 64 -1.83 1.15 2.42
C ASP A 64 -1.03 -0.14 2.52
N GLN A 65 -1.57 -1.27 2.03
CA GLN A 65 -0.86 -2.55 2.10
C GLN A 65 0.47 -2.48 1.35
N VAL A 66 0.43 -1.88 0.15
CA VAL A 66 1.58 -1.77 -0.73
C VAL A 66 2.51 -0.66 -0.25
N ASP A 67 1.96 0.48 0.17
CA ASP A 67 2.76 1.61 0.65
C ASP A 67 3.50 1.28 1.96
N ASN A 68 2.84 0.57 2.88
CA ASN A 68 3.48 0.09 4.10
C ASN A 68 4.56 -0.97 3.80
N ALA A 69 4.32 -1.91 2.89
CA ALA A 69 5.32 -2.90 2.50
C ALA A 69 6.60 -2.26 1.93
N LYS A 70 6.45 -1.22 1.09
CA LYS A 70 7.59 -0.42 0.59
C LYS A 70 8.34 0.27 1.73
N MET A 71 7.61 0.90 2.66
CA MET A 71 8.21 1.55 3.82
C MET A 71 9.03 0.55 4.66
N TYR A 72 8.47 -0.62 4.98
CA TYR A 72 9.19 -1.64 5.76
C TYR A 72 10.42 -2.20 5.03
N ALA A 73 10.34 -2.39 3.71
CA ALA A 73 11.50 -2.84 2.93
C ALA A 73 12.66 -1.84 2.99
N VAL A 74 12.37 -0.53 2.86
CA VAL A 74 13.38 0.53 2.96
C VAL A 74 13.89 0.69 4.39
N GLY A 75 12.99 0.74 5.38
CA GLY A 75 13.37 0.87 6.79
C GLY A 75 14.20 -0.32 7.28
N GLY A 76 13.84 -1.54 6.89
CA GLY A 76 14.56 -2.76 7.24
C GLY A 76 15.98 -2.79 6.67
N THR A 77 16.17 -2.35 5.42
CA THR A 77 17.51 -2.31 4.79
C THR A 77 18.42 -1.26 5.43
N ILE A 78 17.91 -0.06 5.72
CA ILE A 78 18.68 0.99 6.41
C ILE A 78 19.05 0.55 7.83
N GLY A 79 18.11 -0.03 8.59
CA GLY A 79 18.36 -0.52 9.95
C GLY A 79 19.44 -1.61 10.01
N LEU A 80 19.40 -2.58 9.09
CA LEU A 80 20.42 -3.63 8.97
C LEU A 80 21.80 -3.07 8.60
N ALA A 81 21.87 -2.14 7.65
CA ALA A 81 23.13 -1.55 7.22
C ALA A 81 23.82 -0.76 8.35
N LEU A 82 23.05 0.03 9.12
CA LEU A 82 23.56 0.77 10.27
C LEU A 82 24.08 -0.17 11.37
N ALA A 83 23.32 -1.23 11.70
CA ALA A 83 23.73 -2.20 12.70
C ALA A 83 25.01 -2.96 12.30
N ALA A 84 25.10 -3.39 11.04
CA ALA A 84 26.31 -4.03 10.50
C ALA A 84 27.51 -3.07 10.51
N GLY A 85 27.32 -1.82 10.11
CA GLY A 85 28.37 -0.79 10.14
C GLY A 85 28.91 -0.55 11.55
N LEU A 86 28.02 -0.42 12.55
CA LEU A 86 28.41 -0.28 13.96
C LEU A 86 29.15 -1.51 14.48
N ALA A 87 28.70 -2.72 14.15
CA ALA A 87 29.35 -3.96 14.55
C ALA A 87 30.77 -4.08 13.96
N VAL A 88 30.95 -3.74 12.68
CA VAL A 88 32.27 -3.71 12.02
C VAL A 88 33.18 -2.65 12.66
N ALA A 89 32.66 -1.43 12.88
CA ALA A 89 33.44 -0.36 13.51
C ALA A 89 33.91 -0.75 14.91
N PHE A 90 33.00 -1.26 15.75
CA PHE A 90 33.32 -1.73 17.11
C PHE A 90 34.34 -2.87 17.12
N SER A 91 34.18 -3.84 16.22
CA SER A 91 35.12 -4.96 16.05
C SER A 91 36.51 -4.46 15.65
N SER A 92 36.56 -3.48 14.74
CA SER A 92 37.82 -2.90 14.26
C SER A 92 38.56 -2.11 15.35
N THR A 93 37.85 -1.37 16.21
CA THR A 93 38.44 -0.66 17.34
C THR A 93 38.94 -1.63 18.41
N ARG A 94 38.18 -2.68 18.73
CA ARG A 94 38.60 -3.70 19.70
C ARG A 94 39.89 -4.40 19.26
N ASN A 95 40.01 -4.69 17.97
CA ASN A 95 41.20 -5.34 17.41
C ASN A 95 42.45 -4.44 17.43
N ARG A 96 42.30 -3.11 17.38
CA ARG A 96 43.43 -2.17 17.51
C ARG A 96 43.95 -2.05 18.95
N HIS A 97 43.07 -2.18 19.94
CA HIS A 97 43.46 -2.12 21.36
C HIS A 97 44.10 -3.41 21.90
N GLN A 98 44.06 -4.51 21.14
CA GLN A 98 44.64 -5.81 21.52
C GLN A 98 45.99 -6.10 20.85
N LYS A 99 46.53 -5.13 20.08
CA LYS A 99 47.90 -5.16 19.54
C LYS A 99 48.79 -4.26 20.37
#